data_AF-A0A429TW91-F1
#
_entry.id   AF-A0A429TW91-F1
#
_cell.length_a   1.000
_cell.length_b   1.000
_cell.length_c   1.000
_cell.angle_alpha   90.00
_cell.angle_beta   90.00
_cell.angle_gamma   90.00
#
_symmetry.space_group_name_H-M   'P 1'
#
loop_
_entity.id
_entity.type
_entity.pdbx_description
1 polymer ?
#
loop_
_entity_poly.entity_id
_entity_poly.type
_entity_poly.pdbx_seq_one_letter_code
_entity_poly.pdbx_strand_id
1 'polypeptide(L)'
;MTDPPSRPVLRNAGLILALLPLNALIAGYAFLAVGMEGWAAGKNGEAPEPPVAELLVCAGLTTGIGVALWPARARGAALFQVVPLLFLALLA
;
A
#
# COMPACT_ATOMS: atom_id res chain seq x y z
N MET A 1 -21.38 10.20 -27.50
CA MET A 1 -20.94 11.39 -26.74
C MET A 1 -21.12 11.04 -25.28
N THR A 2 -20.04 10.74 -24.55
CA THR A 2 -20.11 10.34 -23.13
C THR A 2 -20.19 11.60 -22.27
N ASP A 3 -21.13 11.63 -21.33
CA ASP A 3 -21.23 12.73 -20.37
C ASP A 3 -19.92 12.91 -19.58
N PRO A 4 -19.56 14.16 -19.23
CA PRO A 4 -18.36 14.42 -18.45
C PRO A 4 -18.45 13.73 -17.07
N PRO A 5 -17.32 13.24 -16.54
CA PRO A 5 -17.29 12.54 -15.27
C PRO A 5 -17.80 13.42 -14.13
N SER A 6 -18.59 12.84 -13.24
CA SER A 6 -19.17 13.56 -12.10
C SER A 6 -18.09 14.02 -11.11
N ARG A 7 -18.33 15.13 -10.40
CA ARG A 7 -17.44 15.67 -9.36
C ARG A 7 -16.86 14.63 -8.38
N PRO A 8 -17.63 13.65 -7.84
CA PRO A 8 -17.06 12.64 -6.95
C PRO A 8 -16.08 11.71 -7.66
N VAL A 9 -16.26 11.42 -8.96
CA VAL A 9 -15.33 10.60 -9.74
C VAL A 9 -13.99 11.31 -9.89
N LEU A 10 -14.01 12.59 -10.31
CA LEU A 10 -12.80 13.41 -10.44
C LEU A 10 -12.04 13.55 -9.11
N ARG A 11 -12.76 13.73 -8.01
CA ARG A 11 -12.15 13.81 -6.66
C ARG A 11 -11.45 12.50 -6.28
N ASN A 12 -12.11 11.35 -6.48
CA ASN A 12 -11.49 10.06 -6.16
C ASN A 12 -10.27 9.80 -7.06
N ALA A 13 -10.37 10.10 -8.36
CA ALA A 13 -9.24 9.96 -9.28
C ALA A 13 -8.05 10.83 -8.85
N GLY A 14 -8.29 12.10 -8.50
CA GLY A 14 -7.24 12.99 -7.99
C GLY A 14 -6.60 12.49 -6.70
N LEU A 15 -7.39 11.98 -5.75
CA LEU A 15 -6.86 11.38 -4.53
C LEU A 15 -6.05 10.11 -4.78
N ILE A 16 -6.50 9.23 -5.69
CA ILE A 16 -5.75 8.03 -6.08
C ILE A 16 -4.40 8.42 -6.68
N LEU A 17 -4.39 9.38 -7.61
CA LEU A 17 -3.15 9.86 -8.22
C LEU A 17 -2.22 10.52 -7.20
N ALA A 18 -2.76 11.28 -6.25
CA ALA A 18 -1.98 11.90 -5.19
C ALA A 18 -1.40 10.88 -4.19
N LEU A 19 -2.11 9.76 -3.95
CA LEU A 19 -1.67 8.70 -3.05
C LEU A 19 -0.72 7.70 -3.72
N LEU A 20 -0.67 7.66 -5.05
CA LEU A 20 0.14 6.72 -5.80
C LEU A 20 1.63 6.73 -5.39
N PRO A 21 2.30 7.89 -5.25
CA PRO A 21 3.71 7.93 -4.84
C PRO A 21 3.92 7.38 -3.42
N LEU A 22 3.00 7.69 -2.50
CA LEU A 22 3.06 7.22 -1.13
C LEU A 22 2.84 5.70 -1.06
N ASN A 23 1.85 5.19 -1.78
CA ASN A 23 1.58 3.75 -1.84
C ASN A 23 2.75 3.00 -2.48
N ALA A 24 3.37 3.56 -3.53
CA ALA A 24 4.57 2.99 -4.15
C ALA A 24 5.76 3.00 -3.19
N LEU A 25 5.94 4.05 -2.38
CA LEU A 25 6.98 4.12 -1.36
C LEU A 25 6.78 3.06 -0.27
N ILE A 26 5.56 2.93 0.26
CA ILE A 26 5.24 1.95 1.30
C ILE A 26 5.46 0.52 0.79
N ALA A 27 4.92 0.19 -0.39
CA ALA A 27 5.07 -1.12 -0.99
C ALA A 27 6.53 -1.41 -1.36
N GLY A 28 7.23 -0.44 -1.95
CA GLY A 28 8.63 -0.58 -2.34
C GLY A 28 9.56 -0.77 -1.13
N TYR A 29 9.31 -0.05 -0.03
CA TYR A 29 10.06 -0.24 1.22
C TYR A 29 9.86 -1.64 1.79
N ALA A 30 8.61 -2.13 1.87
CA ALA A 30 8.31 -3.47 2.35
C ALA A 30 8.97 -4.55 1.48
N PHE A 31 8.90 -4.41 0.16
CA PHE A 31 9.57 -5.31 -0.78
C PHE A 31 11.09 -5.32 -0.59
N LEU A 32 11.69 -4.15 -0.38
CA LEU A 32 13.12 -4.02 -0.10
C LEU A 32 13.51 -4.69 1.23
N ALA A 33 12.73 -4.48 2.29
CA ALA A 33 12.97 -5.08 3.60
C ALA A 33 12.98 -6.61 3.51
N VAL A 34 11.96 -7.20 2.88
CA VAL A 34 11.87 -8.66 2.67
C VAL A 34 13.03 -9.17 1.81
N GLY A 35 13.39 -8.41 0.77
CA GLY A 35 14.53 -8.74 -0.08
C GLY A 35 15.87 -8.74 0.66
N MET A 36 16.07 -7.80 1.59
CA MET A 36 17.28 -7.73 2.42
C MET A 36 17.37 -8.92 3.39
N GLU A 37 16.27 -9.27 4.05
CA GLU A 37 16.21 -10.46 4.93
C GLU A 37 16.48 -11.75 4.15
N GLY A 38 15.81 -11.92 2.99
CA GLY A 38 16.04 -13.08 2.12
C GLY A 38 17.48 -13.17 1.61
N TRP A 39 18.10 -12.03 1.27
CA TRP A 39 19.50 -11.99 0.86
C TRP A 39 20.45 -12.34 2.01
N ALA A 40 20.21 -11.82 3.20
CA ALA A 40 21.00 -12.10 4.40
C ALA A 40 20.91 -13.58 4.80
N ALA A 41 19.70 -14.13 4.87
CA ALA A 41 19.46 -15.54 5.18
C ALA A 41 20.17 -16.47 4.18
N GLY A 42 20.08 -16.17 2.87
CA GLY A 42 20.78 -16.92 1.83
C GLY A 42 22.31 -16.89 1.94
N LYS A 43 22.88 -15.82 2.53
CA LYS A 43 24.33 -15.73 2.80
C LYS A 43 24.75 -16.48 4.05
N ASN A 44 23.89 -16.55 5.06
CA ASN A 44 24.17 -17.20 6.34
C ASN A 44 23.79 -18.69 6.35
N GLY A 45 23.07 -19.18 5.33
CA GLY A 45 22.55 -20.54 5.30
C GLY A 45 21.35 -20.74 6.25
N GLU A 46 20.68 -19.65 6.61
CA GLU A 46 19.53 -19.62 7.50
C GLU A 46 18.22 -19.65 6.70
N ALA A 47 17.12 -19.98 7.36
CA ALA A 47 15.80 -19.84 6.76
C ALA A 47 15.44 -18.34 6.70
N PRO A 48 14.85 -17.83 5.59
CA PRO A 48 14.36 -16.47 5.54
C PRO A 48 13.25 -16.25 6.56
N GLU A 49 13.41 -15.27 7.43
CA GLU A 49 12.35 -14.80 8.33
C GLU A 49 11.75 -13.49 7.79
N PRO A 50 10.41 -13.37 7.74
CA PRO A 50 9.78 -12.15 7.25
C PRO A 50 10.02 -10.98 8.24
N PRO A 51 10.29 -9.76 7.75
CA PRO A 51 10.45 -8.56 8.59
C PRO A 51 9.07 -8.09 9.10
N VAL A 52 8.54 -8.80 10.10
CA VAL A 52 7.15 -8.64 10.58
C VAL A 52 6.89 -7.21 11.07
N ALA A 53 7.85 -6.57 11.74
CA ALA A 53 7.67 -5.22 12.27
C ALA A 53 7.47 -4.20 11.14
N GLU A 54 8.29 -4.26 10.10
CA GLU A 54 8.24 -3.40 8.92
C GLU A 54 6.93 -3.62 8.16
N LEU A 55 6.54 -4.87 7.94
CA LEU A 55 5.30 -5.22 7.27
C LEU A 55 4.08 -4.72 8.05
N LEU A 56 4.08 -4.83 9.39
CA LEU A 56 3.01 -4.30 10.24
C LEU A 56 2.94 -2.77 10.20
N VAL A 57 4.09 -2.08 10.21
CA VAL A 57 4.12 -0.61 10.08
C VAL A 57 3.55 -0.18 8.72
N CYS A 58 3.98 -0.82 7.63
CA CYS A 58 3.48 -0.55 6.29
C CYS A 58 1.97 -0.83 6.16
N ALA A 59 1.50 -1.95 6.71
CA ALA A 59 0.08 -2.31 6.71
C ALA A 59 -0.74 -1.34 7.56
N GLY A 60 -0.23 -0.94 8.73
CA GLY A 60 -0.85 0.03 9.61
C GLY A 60 -0.99 1.41 8.95
N LEU A 61 0.05 1.92 8.31
CA LEU A 61 0.01 3.19 7.57
C LEU A 61 -1.03 3.15 6.44
N THR A 62 -0.99 2.11 5.61
CA THR A 62 -1.92 1.92 4.49
C THR A 62 -3.36 1.85 4.96
N THR A 63 -3.61 1.09 6.03
CA THR A 63 -4.94 0.96 6.64
C THR A 63 -5.41 2.30 7.23
N GLY A 64 -4.53 3.00 7.95
CA GLY A 64 -4.82 4.32 8.53
C GLY A 64 -5.23 5.34 7.47
N ILE A 65 -4.54 5.37 6.32
CA ILE A 65 -4.91 6.21 5.17
C ILE A 65 -6.31 5.84 4.67
N GLY A 66 -6.59 4.56 4.46
CA GLY A 66 -7.91 4.09 4.01
C GLY A 66 -9.04 4.50 4.95
N VAL A 67 -8.84 4.36 6.26
CA VAL A 67 -9.79 4.78 7.29
C VAL A 67 -9.98 6.30 7.28
N ALA A 68 -8.90 7.07 7.15
CA ALA A 68 -8.96 8.54 7.09
C ALA A 68 -9.72 9.08 5.86
N LEU A 69 -9.78 8.33 4.76
CA LEU A 69 -10.51 8.70 3.55
C LEU A 69 -12.03 8.46 3.66
N TRP A 70 -12.48 7.64 4.61
CA TRP A 70 -13.88 7.33 4.83
C TRP A 70 -14.74 8.56 5.20
N PRO A 71 -14.35 9.41 6.18
CA PRO A 71 -15.10 10.63 6.50
C PRO A 71 -15.13 11.64 5.34
N ALA A 72 -14.12 11.63 4.45
CA ALA A 72 -14.09 12.48 3.25
C ALA A 72 -15.07 12.03 2.15
N ARG A 73 -15.83 10.94 2.37
CA ARG A 73 -16.69 10.27 1.37
C ARG A 73 -15.90 9.88 0.10
N ALA A 74 -14.58 9.69 0.22
CA ALA A 74 -13.70 9.30 -0.87
C ALA A 74 -13.56 7.77 -0.94
N ARG A 75 -14.70 7.07 -1.08
CA ARG A 75 -14.77 5.60 -0.98
C ARG A 75 -13.92 4.89 -2.04
N GLY A 76 -13.79 5.45 -3.24
CA GLY A 76 -12.94 4.87 -4.29
C GLY A 76 -11.46 4.92 -3.90
N ALA A 77 -10.99 6.05 -3.38
CA ALA A 77 -9.62 6.18 -2.89
C ALA A 77 -9.35 5.34 -1.63
N ALA A 78 -10.35 5.16 -0.76
CA ALA A 78 -10.26 4.26 0.38
C ALA A 78 -10.12 2.79 -0.06
N LEU A 79 -10.96 2.35 -1.01
CA LEU A 79 -10.89 1.00 -1.58
C LEU A 79 -9.57 0.76 -2.33
N PHE A 80 -8.99 1.79 -2.93
CA PHE A 80 -7.69 1.68 -3.59
C PHE A 80 -6.56 1.26 -2.63
N GLN A 81 -6.69 1.53 -1.33
CA GLN A 81 -5.71 1.08 -0.33
C GLN A 81 -5.69 -0.45 -0.16
N VAL A 82 -6.68 -1.18 -0.67
CA VAL A 82 -6.66 -2.64 -0.70
C VAL A 82 -5.52 -3.16 -1.57
N VAL A 83 -5.13 -2.46 -2.63
CA VAL A 83 -4.05 -2.89 -3.54
C VAL A 83 -2.71 -3.03 -2.80
N PRO A 84 -2.17 -1.98 -2.15
CA PRO A 84 -0.96 -2.12 -1.35
C PRO A 84 -1.13 -3.08 -0.17
N LEU A 85 -2.31 -3.18 0.46
CA LEU A 85 -2.52 -4.17 1.54
C LEU A 85 -2.40 -5.62 1.04
N LEU A 86 -2.98 -5.93 -0.11
CA LEU A 86 -2.84 -7.26 -0.72
C LEU A 86 -1.38 -7.54 -1.09
N PHE A 87 -0.68 -6.54 -1.62
CA PHE A 87 0.74 -6.69 -1.91
C PHE A 87 1.57 -6.97 -0.64
N LEU A 88 1.33 -6.24 0.44
CA LEU A 88 1.99 -6.48 1.73
C LEU A 88 1.65 -7.86 2.31
N ALA A 89 0.42 -8.33 2.14
CA ALA A 89 0.01 -9.66 2.58
C ALA A 89 0.69 -10.80 1.80
N LEU A 90 1.11 -10.55 0.55
CA LEU A 90 1.90 -11.51 -0.24
C LEU A 90 3.38 -11.57 0.18
N LEU A 91 3.83 -10.59 0.97
CA LEU A 91 5.20 -10.48 1.44
C LEU A 91 5.42 -11.06 2.85
N ALA A 92 4.33 -11.35 3.56
CA ALA A 92 4.33 -11.97 4.89
C ALA A 92 4.28 -13.49 4.77
#